data_AF-A0A919P9I8-F1
#
_entry.id   AF-A0A919P9I8-F1
#
_cell.length_a   1.000
_cell.length_b   1.000
_cell.length_c   1.000
_cell.angle_alpha   90.00
_cell.angle_beta   90.00
_cell.angle_gamma   90.00
#
_symmetry.space_group_name_H-M   'P 1'
#
loop_
_entity.id
_entity.type
_entity.pdbx_description
1 polymer ?
#
loop_
_entity_poly.entity_id
_entity_poly.type
_entity_poly.pdbx_seq_one_letter_code
_entity_poly.pdbx_strand_id
1 'polypeptide(L)'
;MTSAWTSAPTVSATVAPPSGPPAVATRRRTAGPPPERGARHRRLAVALVAAPAVWLVAWTLMRVDGSRGPGWGWTAAHVAFLVASTTYAVAAVLLARTASGGPTPAPAVRLVVGAACTAAVAGAAAFVGQAAIDLYVGAHAATRDAMHDVYAPILAVPGVETWLFGVGPSLLFAGVFVLVLVAALRRRVPGAAAWLFGVGNLAQVAGRTLPPRFVALEGVGIGLEVLALGVAAAGAHDPRHGR
;
A
#
# COMPACT_ATOMS: atom_id res chain seq x y z
N MET A 1 -45.65 78.59 -25.90
CA MET A 1 -44.94 78.74 -24.62
C MET A 1 -44.07 77.48 -24.43
N THR A 2 -43.04 77.19 -25.23
CA THR A 2 -41.68 77.77 -25.29
C THR A 2 -40.98 77.90 -23.94
N SER A 3 -40.29 76.84 -23.50
CA SER A 3 -39.15 76.95 -22.60
C SER A 3 -37.98 76.14 -23.16
N ALA A 4 -36.93 76.86 -23.55
CA ALA A 4 -35.68 76.32 -24.05
C ALA A 4 -34.78 75.95 -22.87
N TRP A 5 -34.20 74.76 -22.89
CA TRP A 5 -33.15 74.34 -21.97
C TRP A 5 -31.81 74.34 -22.70
N THR A 6 -30.94 75.25 -22.30
CA THR A 6 -29.55 75.41 -22.73
C THR A 6 -28.68 74.39 -22.00
N SER A 7 -28.04 73.49 -22.73
CA SER A 7 -27.04 72.55 -22.19
C SER A 7 -25.65 73.20 -22.16
N ALA A 8 -24.98 73.15 -21.01
CA ALA A 8 -23.58 73.58 -20.85
C ALA A 8 -22.62 72.42 -21.19
N PRO A 9 -21.44 72.69 -21.79
CA PRO A 9 -20.48 71.64 -22.14
C PRO A 9 -19.68 71.18 -20.91
N THR A 10 -19.66 69.87 -20.69
CA THR A 10 -18.81 69.22 -19.68
C THR A 10 -17.38 69.10 -20.21
N VAL A 11 -16.44 69.84 -19.64
CA VAL A 11 -15.00 69.72 -19.94
C VAL A 11 -14.42 68.59 -19.09
N SER A 12 -14.15 67.43 -19.70
CA SER A 12 -13.41 66.35 -19.06
C SER A 12 -11.91 66.63 -19.11
N ALA A 13 -11.33 67.04 -17.98
CA ALA A 13 -9.89 67.12 -17.80
C ALA A 13 -9.31 65.73 -17.55
N THR A 14 -8.57 65.20 -18.52
CA THR A 14 -7.80 63.96 -18.38
C THR A 14 -6.55 64.23 -17.54
N VAL A 15 -6.58 63.84 -16.27
CA VAL A 15 -5.40 63.85 -15.39
C VAL A 15 -4.58 62.60 -15.67
N ALA A 16 -3.35 62.77 -16.16
CA ALA A 16 -2.40 61.69 -16.37
C ALA A 16 -1.93 61.12 -15.02
N PRO A 17 -1.85 59.80 -14.83
CA PRO A 17 -1.40 59.19 -13.59
C PRO A 17 0.12 59.40 -13.39
N PRO A 18 0.58 59.53 -12.14
CA PRO A 18 2.00 59.69 -11.83
C PRO A 18 2.79 58.43 -12.21
N SER A 19 3.91 58.64 -12.89
CA SER A 19 4.91 57.63 -13.21
C SER A 19 5.53 57.07 -11.92
N GLY A 20 5.01 55.93 -11.46
CA GLY A 20 5.56 55.18 -10.34
C GLY A 20 6.94 54.58 -10.65
N PRO A 21 7.77 54.30 -9.62
CA PRO A 21 9.12 53.79 -9.79
C PRO A 21 9.14 52.42 -10.50
N PRO A 22 10.21 52.10 -11.25
CA PRO A 22 10.32 50.87 -12.01
C PRO A 22 10.18 49.66 -11.08
N ALA A 23 9.24 48.78 -11.41
CA ALA A 23 8.99 47.53 -10.70
C ALA A 23 10.27 46.68 -10.69
N VAL A 24 10.94 46.61 -9.55
CA VAL A 24 12.04 45.68 -9.32
C VAL A 24 11.44 44.28 -9.38
N ALA A 25 11.55 43.63 -10.53
CA ALA A 25 11.19 42.25 -10.74
C ALA A 25 12.09 41.37 -9.87
N THR A 26 11.69 41.19 -8.61
CA THR A 26 12.29 40.21 -7.70
C THR A 26 11.97 38.84 -8.28
N ARG A 27 12.93 38.32 -9.07
CA ARG A 27 12.92 36.95 -9.59
C ARG A 27 12.89 36.03 -8.39
N ARG A 28 11.69 35.63 -7.97
CA ARG A 28 11.47 34.73 -6.85
C ARG A 28 12.08 33.39 -7.24
N ARG A 29 13.34 33.18 -6.84
CA ARG A 29 14.09 31.95 -7.06
C ARG A 29 13.28 30.87 -6.34
N THR A 30 12.52 30.08 -7.09
CA THR A 30 11.78 28.94 -6.56
C THR A 30 12.83 27.92 -6.14
N ALA A 31 13.28 28.02 -4.89
CA ALA A 31 14.09 26.99 -4.27
C ALA A 31 13.34 25.67 -4.45
N GLY A 32 13.96 24.72 -5.15
CA GLY A 32 13.41 23.39 -5.32
C GLY A 32 13.08 22.77 -3.96
N PRO A 33 12.20 21.75 -3.92
CA PRO A 33 11.91 21.06 -2.67
C PRO A 33 13.21 20.56 -2.03
N PRO A 34 13.35 20.64 -0.71
CA PRO A 34 14.57 20.20 -0.03
C PRO A 34 14.86 18.73 -0.37
N PRO A 35 16.12 18.37 -0.62
CA PRO A 35 16.52 17.04 -1.14
C PRO A 35 16.02 15.87 -0.29
N GLU A 36 15.77 16.10 1.00
CA GLU A 36 15.23 15.10 1.94
C GLU A 36 13.81 14.62 1.62
N ARG A 37 12.96 15.46 1.01
CA ARG A 37 11.58 15.05 0.65
C ARG A 37 11.58 14.00 -0.45
N GLY A 38 12.43 14.17 -1.47
CA GLY A 38 12.56 13.20 -2.56
C GLY A 38 13.06 11.84 -2.09
N ALA A 39 14.02 11.82 -1.16
CA ALA A 39 14.53 10.57 -0.60
C ALA A 39 13.48 9.79 0.20
N ARG A 40 12.67 10.47 1.03
CA ARG A 40 11.57 9.84 1.79
C ARG A 40 10.51 9.22 0.88
N HIS A 41 10.16 9.94 -0.18
CA HIS A 41 9.20 9.51 -1.19
C HIS A 41 9.65 8.25 -1.93
N ARG A 42 10.91 8.22 -2.37
CA ARG A 42 11.48 7.03 -3.01
C ARG A 42 11.50 5.82 -2.09
N ARG A 43 11.84 6.01 -0.81
CA ARG A 43 11.82 4.93 0.20
C ARG A 43 10.42 4.36 0.41
N LEU A 44 9.40 5.22 0.45
CA LEU A 44 8.00 4.82 0.53
C LEU A 44 7.60 3.98 -0.69
N ALA A 45 7.88 4.48 -1.90
CA ALA A 45 7.54 3.79 -3.13
C ALA A 45 8.20 2.40 -3.22
N VAL A 46 9.48 2.32 -2.87
CA VAL A 46 10.21 1.05 -2.81
C VAL A 46 9.57 0.10 -1.79
N ALA A 47 9.28 0.56 -0.57
CA ALA A 47 8.68 -0.30 0.45
C ALA A 47 7.29 -0.82 0.06
N LEU A 48 6.45 0.02 -0.55
CA LEU A 48 5.11 -0.34 -0.98
C LEU A 48 5.11 -1.36 -2.12
N VAL A 49 6.01 -1.21 -3.11
CA VAL A 49 6.07 -2.12 -4.27
C VAL A 49 6.85 -3.40 -3.94
N ALA A 50 7.91 -3.31 -3.13
CA ALA A 50 8.75 -4.46 -2.78
C ALA A 50 7.96 -5.54 -2.04
N ALA A 51 7.02 -5.18 -1.16
CA ALA A 51 6.26 -6.14 -0.38
C ALA A 51 5.49 -7.18 -1.25
N PRO A 52 4.55 -6.77 -2.13
CA PRO A 52 3.85 -7.69 -3.03
C PRO A 52 4.77 -8.29 -4.10
N ALA A 53 5.84 -7.59 -4.52
CA ALA A 53 6.76 -8.11 -5.54
C ALA A 53 7.58 -9.30 -5.01
N VAL A 54 8.11 -9.19 -3.78
CA VAL A 54 8.81 -10.31 -3.14
C VAL A 54 7.84 -11.45 -2.83
N TRP A 55 6.58 -11.13 -2.49
CA TRP A 55 5.53 -12.13 -2.33
C TRP A 55 5.26 -12.91 -3.62
N LEU A 56 5.24 -12.22 -4.77
CA LEU A 56 5.07 -12.84 -6.08
C LEU A 56 6.23 -13.77 -6.42
N VAL A 57 7.46 -13.39 -6.07
CA VAL A 57 8.64 -14.25 -6.21
C VAL A 57 8.48 -15.51 -5.36
N ALA A 58 8.12 -15.35 -4.08
CA ALA A 58 7.89 -16.47 -3.17
C ALA A 58 6.82 -17.44 -3.70
N TRP A 59 5.69 -16.90 -4.18
CA TRP A 59 4.62 -17.68 -4.80
C TRP A 59 5.11 -18.42 -6.06
N THR A 60 5.91 -17.77 -6.90
CA THR A 60 6.44 -18.36 -8.14
C THR A 60 7.35 -19.56 -7.82
N LEU A 61 8.29 -19.38 -6.89
CA LEU A 61 9.18 -20.46 -6.42
C LEU A 61 8.38 -21.64 -5.85
N MET A 62 7.28 -21.36 -5.15
CA MET A 62 6.46 -22.39 -4.53
C MET A 62 5.56 -23.13 -5.54
N ARG A 63 4.97 -22.41 -6.51
CA ARG A 63 3.85 -22.91 -7.31
C ARG A 63 4.23 -23.24 -8.75
N VAL A 64 5.13 -22.47 -9.35
CA VAL A 64 5.56 -22.65 -10.74
C VAL A 64 6.71 -23.64 -10.81
N ASP A 65 7.71 -23.50 -9.92
CA ASP A 65 8.85 -24.43 -9.86
C ASP A 65 8.49 -25.78 -9.21
N GLY A 66 7.25 -25.94 -8.72
CA GLY A 66 6.73 -27.22 -8.23
C GLY A 66 7.31 -27.69 -6.89
N SER A 67 8.00 -26.82 -6.15
CA SER A 67 8.71 -27.13 -4.90
C SER A 67 7.76 -27.35 -3.71
N ARG A 68 7.02 -28.47 -3.70
CA ARG A 68 6.01 -28.80 -2.68
C ARG A 68 6.52 -29.66 -1.51
N GLY A 69 7.82 -29.94 -1.46
CA GLY A 69 8.46 -30.75 -0.42
C GLY A 69 9.81 -30.15 -0.01
N PRO A 70 10.48 -30.74 0.98
CA PRO A 70 11.74 -30.22 1.52
C PRO A 70 12.80 -30.09 0.41
N GLY A 71 13.60 -29.03 0.47
CA GLY A 71 14.64 -28.73 -0.51
C GLY A 71 14.81 -27.24 -0.80
N TRP A 72 15.72 -26.91 -1.73
CA TRP A 72 16.10 -25.53 -2.02
C TRP A 72 14.91 -24.62 -2.39
N GLY A 73 14.03 -25.06 -3.29
CA GLY A 73 12.91 -24.24 -3.72
C GLY A 73 11.89 -23.95 -2.62
N TRP A 74 11.63 -24.93 -1.74
CA TRP A 74 10.82 -24.74 -0.53
C TRP A 74 11.46 -23.73 0.42
N THR A 75 12.75 -23.91 0.73
CA THR A 75 13.48 -23.00 1.62
C THR A 75 13.53 -21.57 1.06
N ALA A 76 13.88 -21.42 -0.23
CA ALA A 76 13.96 -20.13 -0.89
C ALA A 76 12.59 -19.42 -0.91
N ALA A 77 11.51 -20.15 -1.21
CA ALA A 77 10.16 -19.60 -1.18
C ALA A 77 9.77 -19.11 0.22
N HIS A 78 10.01 -19.88 1.28
CA HIS A 78 9.67 -19.47 2.65
C HIS A 78 10.54 -18.32 3.17
N VAL A 79 11.82 -18.27 2.81
CA VAL A 79 12.67 -17.09 3.08
C VAL A 79 12.11 -15.86 2.36
N ALA A 80 11.70 -16.00 1.10
CA ALA A 80 11.06 -14.91 0.38
C ALA A 80 9.72 -14.49 1.04
N PHE A 81 8.89 -15.43 1.52
CA PHE A 81 7.68 -15.11 2.29
C PHE A 81 7.99 -14.39 3.61
N LEU A 82 9.07 -14.73 4.32
CA LEU A 82 9.51 -14.00 5.52
C LEU A 82 9.85 -12.54 5.19
N VAL A 83 10.64 -12.33 4.14
CA VAL A 83 11.02 -10.98 3.68
C VAL A 83 9.78 -10.21 3.26
N ALA A 84 8.91 -10.83 2.46
CA ALA A 84 7.67 -10.20 1.98
C ALA A 84 6.77 -9.77 3.15
N SER A 85 6.51 -10.66 4.10
CA SER A 85 5.68 -10.39 5.29
C SER A 85 6.22 -9.23 6.13
N THR A 86 7.53 -9.21 6.37
CA THR A 86 8.20 -8.11 7.09
C THR A 86 8.08 -6.79 6.32
N THR A 87 8.24 -6.84 5.00
CA THR A 87 8.11 -5.64 4.15
C THR A 87 6.66 -5.16 4.09
N TYR A 88 5.67 -6.05 4.10
CA TYR A 88 4.25 -5.69 4.22
C TYR A 88 3.94 -5.03 5.57
N ALA A 89 4.53 -5.49 6.68
CA ALA A 89 4.36 -4.81 7.98
C ALA A 89 4.85 -3.35 7.91
N VAL A 90 6.01 -3.12 7.28
CA VAL A 90 6.53 -1.76 7.03
C VAL A 90 5.58 -0.97 6.11
N ALA A 91 5.11 -1.58 5.02
CA ALA A 91 4.15 -0.96 4.10
C ALA A 91 2.85 -0.56 4.82
N ALA A 92 2.33 -1.40 5.72
CA ALA A 92 1.14 -1.11 6.52
C ALA A 92 1.34 0.11 7.43
N VAL A 93 2.46 0.20 8.14
CA VAL A 93 2.78 1.37 8.98
C VAL A 93 2.87 2.64 8.14
N LEU A 94 3.48 2.56 6.95
CA LEU A 94 3.59 3.69 6.04
C LEU A 94 2.24 4.11 5.48
N LEU A 95 1.39 3.15 5.07
CA LEU A 95 0.02 3.42 4.64
C LEU A 95 -0.83 4.02 5.75
N ALA A 96 -0.68 3.56 6.99
CA ALA A 96 -1.37 4.14 8.14
C ALA A 96 -1.00 5.61 8.36
N ARG A 97 0.28 5.97 8.18
CA ARG A 97 0.74 7.37 8.22
C ARG A 97 0.15 8.19 7.07
N THR A 98 0.14 7.65 5.86
CA THR A 98 -0.47 8.29 4.69
C THR A 98 -1.97 8.51 4.89
N ALA A 99 -2.68 7.48 5.34
CA ALA A 99 -4.11 7.50 5.65
C ALA A 99 -4.46 8.42 6.81
N SER A 100 -3.51 8.72 7.72
CA SER A 100 -3.69 9.63 8.85
C SER A 100 -3.24 11.07 8.58
N GLY A 101 -2.60 11.36 7.44
CA GLY A 101 -2.11 12.71 7.15
C GLY A 101 -3.21 13.79 7.04
N GLY A 102 -2.83 15.06 7.20
CA GLY A 102 -3.70 16.24 7.05
C GLY A 102 -4.14 16.93 8.35
N PRO A 103 -5.02 17.95 8.26
CA PRO A 103 -5.66 18.54 9.43
C PRO A 103 -6.34 17.44 10.25
N THR A 104 -6.21 17.54 11.58
CA THR A 104 -6.53 16.53 12.60
C THR A 104 -7.62 15.55 12.15
N PRO A 105 -7.26 14.28 11.85
CA PRO A 105 -8.25 13.31 11.39
C PRO A 105 -9.35 13.13 12.44
N ALA A 106 -10.59 12.97 11.99
CA ALA A 106 -11.70 12.65 12.87
C ALA A 106 -11.35 11.43 13.76
N PRO A 107 -11.80 11.38 15.03
CA PRO A 107 -11.47 10.29 15.95
C PRO A 107 -11.75 8.89 15.38
N ALA A 108 -12.86 8.74 14.66
CA ALA A 108 -13.22 7.48 13.99
C ALA A 108 -12.18 7.04 12.94
N VAL A 109 -11.64 7.96 12.15
CA VAL A 109 -10.59 7.65 11.15
C VAL A 109 -9.33 7.16 11.86
N ARG A 110 -8.94 7.80 12.96
CA ARG A 110 -7.77 7.37 13.74
C ARG A 110 -7.96 5.96 14.30
N LEU A 111 -9.15 5.64 14.80
CA LEU A 111 -9.47 4.32 15.32
C LEU A 111 -9.38 3.27 14.21
N VAL A 112 -10.03 3.50 13.07
CA VAL A 112 -10.03 2.55 11.93
C VAL A 112 -8.61 2.34 11.40
N VAL A 113 -7.84 3.41 11.19
CA VAL A 113 -6.45 3.31 10.72
C VAL A 113 -5.57 2.58 11.73
N GLY A 114 -5.73 2.87 13.03
CA GLY A 114 -5.01 2.18 14.09
C GLY A 114 -5.33 0.68 14.12
N ALA A 115 -6.61 0.32 14.13
CA ALA A 115 -7.05 -1.08 14.12
C ALA A 115 -6.58 -1.83 12.88
N ALA A 116 -6.69 -1.23 11.69
CA ALA A 116 -6.23 -1.83 10.44
C ALA A 116 -4.71 -2.02 10.40
N CYS A 117 -3.95 -1.03 10.91
CA CYS A 117 -2.49 -1.16 11.02
C CYS A 117 -2.10 -2.27 12.00
N THR A 118 -2.75 -2.35 13.16
CA THR A 118 -2.51 -3.41 14.14
C THR A 118 -2.84 -4.77 13.56
N ALA A 119 -3.99 -4.92 12.90
CA ALA A 119 -4.37 -6.17 12.23
C ALA A 119 -3.35 -6.57 11.16
N ALA A 120 -2.90 -5.62 10.33
CA ALA A 120 -1.90 -5.88 9.31
C ALA A 120 -0.57 -6.36 9.92
N VAL A 121 -0.07 -5.68 10.95
CA VAL A 121 1.19 -6.05 11.62
C VAL A 121 1.06 -7.39 12.36
N ALA A 122 -0.08 -7.65 13.01
CA ALA A 122 -0.35 -8.94 13.65
C ALA A 122 -0.41 -10.08 12.63
N GLY A 123 -1.03 -9.85 11.47
CA GLY A 123 -1.06 -10.84 10.40
C GLY A 123 0.31 -11.08 9.75
N ALA A 124 1.13 -10.04 9.63
CA ALA A 124 2.53 -10.21 9.21
C ALA A 124 3.32 -11.05 10.23
N ALA A 125 3.11 -10.82 11.53
CA ALA A 125 3.75 -11.62 12.58
C ALA A 125 3.29 -13.09 12.53
N ALA A 126 2.00 -13.33 12.26
CA ALA A 126 1.47 -14.67 12.05
C ALA A 126 2.14 -15.37 10.85
N PHE A 127 2.25 -14.69 9.71
CA PHE A 127 2.99 -15.22 8.55
C PHE A 127 4.46 -15.48 8.83
N VAL A 128 5.12 -14.63 9.63
CA VAL A 128 6.50 -14.86 10.07
C VAL A 128 6.60 -16.14 10.91
N GLY A 129 5.68 -16.32 11.85
CA GLY A 129 5.58 -17.57 12.63
C GLY A 129 5.34 -18.79 11.75
N GLN A 130 4.41 -18.69 10.79
CA GLN A 130 4.13 -19.75 9.83
C GLN A 130 5.37 -20.12 9.02
N ALA A 131 6.01 -19.15 8.38
CA ALA A 131 7.19 -19.40 7.54
C ALA A 131 8.39 -19.90 8.35
N ALA A 132 8.54 -19.49 9.61
CA ALA A 132 9.55 -20.06 10.51
C ALA A 132 9.29 -21.54 10.80
N ILE A 133 8.03 -21.93 11.05
CA ILE A 133 7.63 -23.33 11.19
C ILE A 133 7.89 -24.10 9.89
N ASP A 134 7.49 -23.54 8.75
CA ASP A 134 7.65 -24.17 7.44
C ASP A 134 9.13 -24.41 7.10
N LEU A 135 10.03 -23.48 7.48
CA LEU A 135 11.47 -23.65 7.36
C LEU A 135 12.01 -24.71 8.33
N TYR A 136 11.54 -24.71 9.58
CA TYR A 136 11.91 -25.74 10.55
C TYR A 136 11.51 -27.13 10.04
N VAL A 137 10.27 -27.31 9.60
CA VAL A 137 9.77 -28.58 9.06
C VAL A 137 10.55 -28.99 7.81
N GLY A 138 10.78 -28.05 6.88
CA GLY A 138 11.57 -28.31 5.67
C GLY A 138 13.03 -28.70 5.95
N ALA A 139 13.60 -28.26 7.07
CA ALA A 139 14.95 -28.64 7.49
C ALA A 139 15.01 -30.01 8.20
N HIS A 140 13.89 -30.48 8.79
CA HIS A 140 13.84 -31.70 9.59
C HIS A 140 13.16 -32.90 8.88
N ALA A 141 12.54 -32.68 7.74
CA ALA A 141 11.90 -33.74 6.95
C ALA A 141 12.73 -34.05 5.68
N ALA A 142 12.94 -35.35 5.41
CA ALA A 142 13.64 -35.81 4.20
C ALA A 142 12.72 -35.89 2.97
N THR A 143 11.41 -36.05 3.18
CA THR A 143 10.41 -36.17 2.12
C THR A 143 9.19 -35.32 2.46
N ARG A 144 8.36 -35.08 1.45
CA ARG A 144 7.08 -34.39 1.65
C ARG A 144 6.18 -35.13 2.63
N ASP A 145 6.16 -36.47 2.56
CA ASP A 145 5.33 -37.27 3.47
C ASP A 145 5.84 -37.18 4.90
N ALA A 146 7.17 -37.20 5.11
CA ALA A 146 7.77 -37.02 6.43
C ALA A 146 7.51 -35.64 7.05
N MET A 147 7.19 -34.60 6.26
CA MET A 147 6.80 -33.29 6.80
C MET A 147 5.55 -33.39 7.66
N HIS A 148 4.61 -34.29 7.32
CA HIS A 148 3.39 -34.47 8.09
C HIS A 148 3.70 -34.86 9.54
N ASP A 149 4.64 -35.77 9.74
CA ASP A 149 5.04 -36.25 11.07
C ASP A 149 5.68 -35.14 11.91
N VAL A 150 6.38 -34.19 11.28
CA VAL A 150 6.96 -33.02 11.95
C VAL A 150 5.91 -31.94 12.22
N TYR A 151 4.96 -31.70 11.30
CA TYR A 151 3.86 -30.75 11.50
C TYR A 151 2.90 -31.19 12.60
N ALA A 152 2.57 -32.48 12.68
CA ALA A 152 1.54 -33.00 13.59
C ALA A 152 1.69 -32.53 15.06
N PRO A 153 2.86 -32.67 15.72
CA PRO A 153 3.03 -32.18 17.09
C PRO A 153 3.00 -30.64 17.19
N ILE A 154 3.42 -29.91 16.16
CA ILE A 154 3.40 -28.44 16.14
C ILE A 154 1.97 -27.92 16.06
N LEU A 155 1.17 -28.50 15.16
CA LEU A 155 -0.24 -28.13 14.96
C LEU A 155 -1.13 -28.57 16.12
N ALA A 156 -0.71 -29.59 16.89
CA ALA A 156 -1.39 -30.01 18.11
C ALA A 156 -1.36 -28.94 19.23
N VAL A 157 -0.47 -27.95 19.15
CA VAL A 157 -0.44 -26.84 20.11
C VAL A 157 -1.67 -25.95 19.92
N PRO A 158 -2.50 -25.72 20.97
CA PRO A 158 -3.73 -24.95 20.84
C PRO A 158 -3.52 -23.58 20.21
N GLY A 159 -4.25 -23.31 19.12
CA GLY A 159 -4.24 -22.04 18.42
C GLY A 159 -3.14 -21.87 17.37
N VAL A 160 -2.15 -22.76 17.27
CA VAL A 160 -1.11 -22.66 16.22
C VAL A 160 -1.73 -22.74 14.83
N GLU A 161 -2.54 -23.76 14.57
CA GLU A 161 -3.21 -23.91 13.28
C GLU A 161 -4.11 -22.69 12.98
N THR A 162 -4.98 -22.32 13.91
CA THR A 162 -5.91 -21.19 13.72
C THR A 162 -5.20 -19.86 13.50
N TRP A 163 -4.17 -19.54 14.30
CA TRP A 163 -3.55 -18.22 14.28
C TRP A 163 -2.39 -18.11 13.31
N LEU A 164 -1.60 -19.16 13.10
CA LEU A 164 -0.45 -19.10 12.18
C LEU A 164 -0.78 -19.60 10.78
N PHE A 165 -1.70 -20.56 10.63
CA PHE A 165 -2.04 -21.15 9.33
C PHE A 165 -3.44 -20.76 8.83
N GLY A 166 -4.29 -20.22 9.70
CA GLY A 166 -5.66 -19.83 9.38
C GLY A 166 -5.88 -18.32 9.30
N VAL A 167 -6.50 -17.77 10.35
CA VAL A 167 -7.04 -16.41 10.36
C VAL A 167 -5.95 -15.35 10.46
N GLY A 168 -4.88 -15.59 11.21
CA GLY A 168 -3.83 -14.60 11.45
C GLY A 168 -3.21 -14.07 10.14
N PRO A 169 -2.71 -14.92 9.25
CA PRO A 169 -2.24 -14.51 7.91
C PRO A 169 -3.24 -13.63 7.14
N SER A 170 -4.54 -13.92 7.23
CA SER A 170 -5.59 -13.16 6.53
C SER A 170 -5.73 -11.73 7.06
N LEU A 171 -5.38 -11.47 8.33
CA LEU A 171 -5.40 -10.13 8.92
C LEU A 171 -4.39 -9.20 8.23
N LEU A 172 -3.30 -9.74 7.68
CA LEU A 172 -2.30 -8.97 6.93
C LEU A 172 -2.96 -8.22 5.79
N PHE A 173 -3.58 -8.99 4.89
CA PHE A 173 -4.15 -8.46 3.67
C PHE A 173 -5.43 -7.65 3.93
N ALA A 174 -6.27 -8.08 4.86
CA ALA A 174 -7.45 -7.33 5.27
C ALA A 174 -7.07 -5.95 5.84
N GLY A 175 -6.07 -5.90 6.73
CA GLY A 175 -5.57 -4.66 7.31
C GLY A 175 -4.99 -3.72 6.26
N VAL A 176 -4.14 -4.23 5.35
CA VAL A 176 -3.57 -3.42 4.25
C VAL A 176 -4.67 -2.92 3.32
N PHE A 177 -5.66 -3.75 2.96
CA PHE A 177 -6.79 -3.34 2.14
C PHE A 177 -7.55 -2.17 2.77
N VAL A 178 -7.90 -2.27 4.06
CA VAL A 178 -8.59 -1.19 4.77
C VAL A 178 -7.74 0.08 4.78
N LEU A 179 -6.43 -0.01 4.99
CA LEU A 179 -5.53 1.14 4.97
C LEU A 179 -5.50 1.82 3.58
N VAL A 180 -5.39 1.05 2.50
CA VAL A 180 -5.42 1.58 1.12
C VAL A 180 -6.78 2.21 0.82
N LEU A 181 -7.86 1.57 1.25
CA LEU A 181 -9.23 2.06 1.08
C LEU A 181 -9.44 3.39 1.82
N VAL A 182 -9.05 3.49 3.09
CA VAL A 182 -9.16 4.74 3.86
C VAL A 182 -8.30 5.83 3.22
N ALA A 183 -7.07 5.51 2.80
CA ALA A 183 -6.22 6.47 2.09
C ALA A 183 -6.89 6.96 0.79
N ALA A 184 -7.53 6.08 0.04
CA ALA A 184 -8.24 6.42 -1.20
C ALA A 184 -9.49 7.28 -0.94
N LEU A 185 -10.30 6.92 0.05
CA LEU A 185 -11.49 7.68 0.45
C LEU A 185 -11.13 9.09 0.93
N ARG A 186 -9.98 9.22 1.61
CA ARG A 186 -9.40 10.52 2.00
C ARG A 186 -8.62 11.20 0.87
N ARG A 187 -8.67 10.66 -0.35
CA ARG A 187 -8.00 11.16 -1.56
C ARG A 187 -6.49 11.34 -1.40
N ARG A 188 -5.85 10.53 -0.55
CA ARG A 188 -4.39 10.51 -0.35
C ARG A 188 -3.66 9.60 -1.34
N VAL A 189 -4.41 8.68 -1.93
CA VAL A 189 -3.96 7.82 -3.03
C VAL A 189 -5.11 7.71 -4.05
N PRO A 190 -4.82 7.31 -5.30
CA PRO A 190 -5.86 7.13 -6.31
C PRO A 190 -6.81 5.99 -5.93
N GLY A 191 -8.11 6.17 -6.19
CA GLY A 191 -9.13 5.13 -5.94
C GLY A 191 -8.86 3.80 -6.65
N ALA A 192 -8.19 3.86 -7.81
CA ALA A 192 -7.74 2.68 -8.55
C ALA A 192 -6.83 1.77 -7.72
N ALA A 193 -6.01 2.31 -6.80
CA ALA A 193 -5.18 1.50 -5.92
C ALA A 193 -6.03 0.61 -4.99
N ALA A 194 -7.08 1.17 -4.38
CA ALA A 194 -7.98 0.40 -3.52
C ALA A 194 -8.75 -0.67 -4.31
N TRP A 195 -9.21 -0.34 -5.52
CA TRP A 195 -9.90 -1.30 -6.39
C TRP A 195 -8.99 -2.45 -6.81
N LEU A 196 -7.79 -2.14 -7.32
CA LEU A 196 -6.81 -3.15 -7.74
C LEU A 196 -6.41 -4.07 -6.56
N PHE A 197 -6.19 -3.51 -5.37
CA PHE A 197 -5.84 -4.28 -4.19
C PHE A 197 -6.99 -5.20 -3.74
N GLY A 198 -8.23 -4.69 -3.75
CA GLY A 198 -9.42 -5.46 -3.39
C GLY A 198 -9.68 -6.62 -4.38
N VAL A 199 -9.64 -6.34 -5.68
CA VAL A 199 -9.78 -7.36 -6.74
C VAL A 199 -8.64 -8.37 -6.67
N GLY A 200 -7.41 -7.91 -6.44
CA GLY A 200 -6.24 -8.77 -6.24
C GLY A 200 -6.43 -9.75 -5.08
N ASN A 201 -6.94 -9.26 -3.95
CA ASN A 201 -7.26 -10.10 -2.79
C ASN A 201 -8.34 -11.13 -3.08
N LEU A 202 -9.43 -10.73 -3.75
CA LEU A 202 -10.48 -11.66 -4.14
C LEU A 202 -9.94 -12.74 -5.10
N ALA A 203 -9.08 -12.36 -6.05
CA ALA A 203 -8.43 -13.30 -6.94
C ALA A 203 -7.49 -14.27 -6.19
N GLN A 204 -6.76 -13.79 -5.17
CA GLN A 204 -5.96 -14.66 -4.29
C GLN A 204 -6.81 -15.67 -3.53
N VAL A 205 -7.90 -15.20 -2.90
CA VAL A 205 -8.82 -16.08 -2.17
C VAL A 205 -9.43 -17.11 -3.12
N ALA A 206 -9.89 -16.68 -4.31
CA ALA A 206 -10.43 -17.58 -5.33
C ALA A 206 -9.38 -18.60 -5.78
N GLY A 207 -8.15 -18.18 -6.08
CA GLY A 207 -7.07 -19.07 -6.49
C GLY A 207 -6.68 -20.12 -5.45
N ARG A 208 -6.85 -19.84 -4.15
CA ARG A 208 -6.61 -20.78 -3.05
C ARG A 208 -7.78 -21.73 -2.77
N THR A 209 -9.00 -21.28 -2.99
CA THR A 209 -10.24 -22.01 -2.64
C THR A 209 -10.79 -22.86 -3.78
N LEU A 210 -10.55 -22.44 -5.03
CA LEU A 210 -11.00 -23.14 -6.21
C LEU A 210 -10.06 -24.33 -6.55
N PRO A 211 -10.49 -25.24 -7.44
CA PRO A 211 -9.67 -26.38 -7.86
C PRO A 211 -8.29 -25.98 -8.38
N PRO A 212 -7.27 -26.86 -8.31
CA PRO A 212 -5.87 -26.53 -8.62
C PRO A 212 -5.60 -25.87 -9.98
N ARG A 213 -6.46 -26.10 -10.99
CA ARG A 213 -6.40 -25.43 -12.30
C ARG A 213 -6.52 -23.91 -12.23
N PHE A 214 -7.04 -23.37 -11.13
CA PHE A 214 -7.21 -21.94 -10.89
C PHE A 214 -6.08 -21.31 -10.06
N VAL A 215 -5.00 -22.05 -9.75
CA VAL A 215 -3.87 -21.53 -8.96
C VAL A 215 -3.26 -20.26 -9.56
N ALA A 216 -3.31 -20.11 -10.88
CA ALA A 216 -2.84 -18.90 -11.57
C ALA A 216 -3.59 -17.62 -11.14
N LEU A 217 -4.85 -17.73 -10.69
CA LEU A 217 -5.59 -16.58 -10.15
C LEU A 217 -4.93 -16.01 -8.90
N GLU A 218 -4.26 -16.84 -8.10
CA GLU A 218 -3.49 -16.37 -6.94
C GLU A 218 -2.31 -15.51 -7.39
N GLY A 219 -1.53 -15.98 -8.37
CA GLY A 219 -0.43 -15.21 -8.97
C GLY A 219 -0.89 -13.90 -9.60
N VAL A 220 -2.01 -13.93 -10.36
CA VAL A 220 -2.64 -12.72 -10.91
C VAL A 220 -3.07 -11.77 -9.80
N GLY A 221 -3.67 -12.28 -8.73
CA GLY A 221 -4.08 -11.51 -7.58
C GLY A 221 -2.91 -10.76 -6.92
N ILE A 222 -1.78 -11.45 -6.71
CA ILE A 222 -0.56 -10.82 -6.18
C ILE A 222 -0.02 -9.77 -7.17
N GLY A 223 -0.04 -10.05 -8.49
CA GLY A 223 0.35 -9.07 -9.51
C GLY A 223 -0.50 -7.79 -9.48
N LEU A 224 -1.81 -7.91 -9.24
CA LEU A 224 -2.70 -6.76 -9.05
C LEU A 224 -2.35 -5.96 -7.79
N GLU A 225 -1.89 -6.61 -6.72
CA GLU A 225 -1.41 -5.92 -5.52
C GLU A 225 -0.11 -5.14 -5.75
N VAL A 226 0.82 -5.69 -6.55
CA VAL A 226 2.03 -4.96 -7.01
C VAL A 226 1.61 -3.68 -7.72
N LEU A 227 0.68 -3.80 -8.68
CA LEU A 227 0.17 -2.64 -9.42
C LEU A 227 -0.57 -1.66 -8.48
N ALA A 228 -1.40 -2.15 -7.57
CA ALA A 228 -2.14 -1.34 -6.63
C ALA A 228 -1.22 -0.48 -5.76
N LEU A 229 -0.19 -1.08 -5.17
CA LEU A 229 0.75 -0.38 -4.31
C LEU A 229 1.72 0.51 -5.10
N GLY A 230 2.01 0.17 -6.36
CA GLY A 230 2.69 1.06 -7.31
C GLY A 230 1.88 2.32 -7.64
N VAL A 231 0.58 2.16 -7.92
CA VAL A 231 -0.35 3.28 -8.15
C VAL A 231 -0.50 4.14 -6.89
N ALA A 232 -0.60 3.53 -5.71
CA ALA A 232 -0.65 4.24 -4.44
C ALA A 232 0.62 5.07 -4.20
N ALA A 233 1.80 4.48 -4.46
CA ALA A 233 3.08 5.17 -4.35
C ALA A 233 3.20 6.36 -5.30
N ALA A 234 2.80 6.18 -6.57
CA ALA A 234 2.88 7.23 -7.58
C ALA A 234 1.90 8.38 -7.28
N GLY A 235 0.66 8.07 -6.89
CA GLY A 235 -0.36 9.07 -6.62
C GLY A 235 -0.18 9.85 -5.32
N ALA A 236 0.58 9.31 -4.35
CA ALA A 236 0.99 10.05 -3.16
C ALA A 236 1.87 11.27 -3.48
N HIS A 237 2.33 11.42 -4.73
CA HIS A 237 3.12 12.56 -5.21
C HIS A 237 2.31 13.65 -5.92
N ASP A 238 1.02 13.43 -6.22
CA ASP A 238 0.23 14.43 -6.93
C ASP A 238 -0.19 15.59 -5.99
N PRO A 239 0.30 16.83 -6.19
CA PRO A 239 -0.09 17.98 -5.38
C PRO A 239 -1.60 18.29 -5.44
N ARG A 240 -2.32 17.78 -6.45
CA ARG A 240 -3.78 17.90 -6.56
C ARG A 240 -4.54 17.11 -5.49
N HIS A 241 -3.87 16.23 -4.77
CA HIS A 241 -4.44 15.37 -3.73
C HIS A 241 -4.10 15.85 -2.30
N GLY A 242 -3.35 16.96 -2.19
CA GLY A 242 -2.93 17.56 -0.92
C GLY A 242 -3.76 18.76 -0.45
N ARG A 243 -4.88 19.08 -1.12
CA ARG A 243 -5.77 20.20 -0.75
C ARG A 243 -7.11 19.69 -0.25
#